data_AF-A0A4V2BC92-F1
#
_entry.id   AF-A0A4V2BC92-F1
#
_cell.length_a   1.000
_cell.length_b   1.000
_cell.length_c   1.000
_cell.angle_alpha   90.00
_cell.angle_beta   90.00
_cell.angle_gamma   90.00
#
_symmetry.space_group_name_H-M   'P 1'
#
loop_
_entity.id
_entity.type
_entity.pdbx_description
1 polymer ?
#
loop_
_entity_poly.entity_id
_entity_poly.type
_entity_poly.pdbx_seq_one_letter_code
_entity_poly.pdbx_strand_id
1 'polypeptide(L)'
;IERLQELLSHKNFGDRMDLLFEYVSEVALAELEKVSRSQAVQIGKEPAEEAILIESISEPASDGFEAPFAAAAVSAFSKTEKINRHIPERTKREVWARDGGCCQYRDLETGRVCESRRWVQLDHIIEFSLGGTHDPSNLRLLCGAHNRSVYASRFRKRLEATPPDQRLLPDHH
;
A
#
# COMPACT_ATOMS: atom_id res chain seq x y z
N ILE A 1 -21.22 -15.87 -1.18
CA ILE A 1 -19.76 -15.67 -1.36
C ILE A 1 -19.28 -16.43 -2.58
N GLU A 2 -19.59 -17.73 -2.71
CA GLU A 2 -19.28 -18.56 -3.89
C GLU A 2 -19.70 -17.91 -5.23
N ARG A 3 -20.91 -17.34 -5.28
CA ARG A 3 -21.40 -16.63 -6.49
C ARG A 3 -20.57 -15.40 -6.88
N LEU A 4 -19.99 -14.70 -5.90
CA LEU A 4 -19.10 -13.56 -6.15
C LEU A 4 -17.73 -14.03 -6.64
N GLN A 5 -17.21 -15.12 -6.09
CA GLN A 5 -15.96 -15.75 -6.55
C GLN A 5 -16.09 -16.22 -8.00
N GLU A 6 -17.22 -16.81 -8.37
CA GLU A 6 -17.50 -17.28 -9.74
C GLU A 6 -17.53 -16.12 -10.75
N LEU A 7 -18.30 -15.07 -10.44
CA LEU A 7 -18.43 -13.87 -11.29
C LEU A 7 -17.12 -13.09 -11.43
N LEU A 8 -16.29 -13.11 -10.38
CA LEU A 8 -15.01 -12.39 -10.33
C LEU A 8 -13.79 -13.30 -10.45
N SER A 9 -13.97 -14.51 -10.99
CA SER A 9 -12.92 -15.53 -11.13
C SER A 9 -11.70 -15.04 -11.91
N HIS A 10 -11.90 -14.21 -12.93
CA HIS A 10 -10.84 -13.60 -13.74
C HIS A 10 -9.91 -12.65 -12.95
N LYS A 11 -10.34 -12.17 -11.77
CA LYS A 11 -9.51 -11.33 -10.89
C LYS A 11 -8.61 -12.15 -9.94
N ASN A 12 -8.83 -13.46 -9.86
CA ASN A 12 -8.00 -14.44 -9.15
C ASN A 12 -7.65 -14.07 -7.69
N PHE A 13 -8.66 -14.02 -6.82
CA PHE A 13 -8.49 -13.69 -5.40
C PHE A 13 -7.95 -14.86 -4.53
N GLY A 14 -7.90 -16.09 -5.06
CA GLY A 14 -7.47 -17.28 -4.31
C GLY A 14 -8.27 -17.47 -3.01
N ASP A 15 -7.60 -17.86 -1.92
CA ASP A 15 -8.21 -18.01 -0.58
C ASP A 15 -8.36 -16.68 0.19
N ARG A 16 -7.97 -15.56 -0.42
CA ARG A 16 -7.93 -14.24 0.22
C ARG A 16 -9.25 -13.51 0.09
N MET A 17 -10.20 -13.92 0.94
CA MET A 17 -11.57 -13.39 0.95
C MET A 17 -11.62 -11.91 1.34
N ASP A 18 -10.67 -11.44 2.13
CA ASP A 18 -10.52 -10.04 2.52
C ASP A 18 -10.42 -9.11 1.30
N LEU A 19 -9.65 -9.51 0.28
CA LEU A 19 -9.46 -8.73 -0.94
C LEU A 19 -10.70 -8.77 -1.86
N LEU A 20 -11.44 -9.87 -1.84
CA LEU A 20 -12.72 -9.99 -2.56
C LEU A 20 -13.75 -9.01 -1.97
N PHE A 21 -13.86 -8.94 -0.64
CA PHE A 21 -14.80 -8.04 0.03
C PHE A 21 -14.44 -6.57 -0.17
N GLU A 22 -13.16 -6.22 -0.11
CA GLU A 22 -12.68 -4.88 -0.43
C GLU A 22 -13.07 -4.50 -1.88
N TYR A 23 -12.74 -5.36 -2.84
CA TYR A 23 -13.06 -5.13 -4.26
C TYR A 23 -14.56 -4.99 -4.53
N VAL A 24 -15.40 -5.85 -3.93
CA VAL A 24 -16.86 -5.79 -4.11
C VAL A 24 -17.43 -4.52 -3.49
N SER A 25 -16.92 -4.10 -2.33
CA SER A 25 -17.35 -2.86 -1.67
C SER A 25 -17.05 -1.63 -2.52
N GLU A 26 -15.87 -1.58 -3.15
CA GLU A 26 -15.49 -0.50 -4.06
C GLU A 26 -16.39 -0.42 -5.30
N VAL A 27 -16.70 -1.57 -5.91
CA VAL A 27 -17.61 -1.63 -7.06
C VAL A 27 -19.01 -1.21 -6.64
N ALA A 28 -19.50 -1.67 -5.48
CA ALA A 28 -20.80 -1.30 -4.95
C ALA A 28 -20.90 0.21 -4.72
N LEU A 29 -19.89 0.83 -4.09
CA LEU A 29 -19.85 2.28 -3.89
C LEU A 29 -19.85 3.04 -5.22
N ALA A 30 -19.03 2.61 -6.18
CA ALA A 30 -18.97 3.24 -7.50
C ALA A 30 -20.32 3.14 -8.26
N GLU A 31 -21.06 2.05 -8.09
CA GLU A 31 -22.41 1.93 -8.68
C GLU A 31 -23.43 2.80 -7.94
N LEU A 32 -23.36 2.90 -6.61
CA LEU A 32 -24.25 3.79 -5.85
C LEU A 32 -24.01 5.27 -6.19
N GLU A 33 -22.77 5.69 -6.41
CA GLU A 33 -22.42 7.04 -6.89
C GLU A 33 -22.98 7.33 -8.30
N LYS A 34 -23.03 6.32 -9.18
CA LYS A 34 -23.67 6.47 -10.50
C LYS A 34 -25.18 6.57 -10.39
N VAL A 35 -25.79 5.87 -9.43
CA VAL A 35 -27.23 5.93 -9.16
C VAL A 35 -27.61 7.29 -8.57
N SER A 36 -26.83 7.84 -7.63
CA SER A 36 -27.07 9.18 -7.07
C SER A 36 -26.90 10.28 -8.12
N ARG A 37 -25.90 10.15 -9.01
CA ARG A 37 -25.67 11.08 -10.13
C ARG A 37 -26.75 11.01 -11.19
N SER A 38 -27.32 9.82 -11.45
CA SER A 38 -28.44 9.66 -12.37
C SER A 38 -29.79 10.09 -11.77
N GLN A 39 -29.96 9.99 -10.44
CA GLN A 39 -31.09 10.61 -9.72
C GLN A 39 -31.01 12.14 -9.68
N ALA A 40 -29.82 12.73 -9.51
CA ALA A 40 -29.63 14.19 -9.55
C ALA A 40 -29.99 14.82 -10.91
N VAL A 41 -29.89 14.06 -12.00
CA VAL A 41 -30.32 14.51 -13.34
C VAL A 41 -31.84 14.53 -13.50
N GLN A 42 -32.59 13.78 -12.68
CA GLN A 42 -34.05 13.70 -12.76
C GLN A 42 -34.79 14.72 -11.86
N ILE A 43 -34.08 15.49 -11.03
CA ILE A 43 -34.66 16.52 -10.16
C ILE A 43 -34.15 17.89 -10.62
N GLY A 44 -34.74 18.44 -11.67
CA GLY A 44 -34.37 19.74 -12.22
C GLY A 44 -35.54 20.48 -12.84
N LYS A 45 -36.30 21.21 -11.99
CA LYS A 45 -37.06 22.41 -12.39
C LYS A 45 -37.26 23.36 -11.19
N GLU A 46 -36.23 24.18 -10.94
CA GLU A 46 -36.22 25.63 -10.55
C GLU A 46 -36.96 26.13 -9.27
N PRO A 47 -36.64 27.33 -8.72
CA PRO A 47 -35.30 27.89 -8.42
C PRO A 47 -35.22 28.69 -7.09
N ALA A 48 -33.99 29.11 -6.77
CA ALA A 48 -33.56 30.33 -6.07
C ALA A 48 -33.69 30.49 -4.53
N GLU A 49 -32.64 31.11 -4.00
CA GLU A 49 -32.52 31.86 -2.73
C GLU A 49 -32.29 31.07 -1.44
N GLU A 50 -31.01 30.93 -1.04
CA GLU A 50 -30.53 31.68 0.13
C GLU A 50 -28.98 31.71 0.14
N ALA A 51 -28.43 32.87 -0.17
CA ALA A 51 -27.04 33.21 0.08
C ALA A 51 -26.97 33.85 1.48
N ILE A 52 -26.12 33.32 2.35
CA ILE A 52 -25.70 34.06 3.55
C ILE A 52 -24.22 34.38 3.42
N LEU A 53 -23.97 35.69 3.39
CA LEU A 53 -22.70 36.38 3.49
C LEU A 53 -21.88 35.91 4.69
N ILE A 54 -20.58 35.71 4.49
CA ILE A 54 -19.61 36.11 5.51
C ILE A 54 -18.57 37.02 4.88
N GLU A 55 -18.41 38.13 5.56
CA GLU A 55 -17.78 39.40 5.22
C GLU A 55 -16.24 39.31 5.11
N SER A 56 -15.70 40.13 4.21
CA SER A 56 -14.30 40.18 3.84
C SER A 56 -13.44 41.02 4.79
N ILE A 57 -12.37 40.39 5.28
CA ILE A 57 -10.98 40.86 5.48
C ILE A 57 -10.70 42.01 6.47
N SER A 58 -9.82 41.75 7.44
CA SER A 58 -8.66 42.62 7.71
C SER A 58 -7.52 41.84 8.37
N GLU A 59 -6.36 41.85 7.72
CA GLU A 59 -5.05 41.36 8.19
C GLU A 59 -4.63 41.99 9.53
N PRO A 60 -3.57 41.45 10.17
CA PRO A 60 -2.41 42.32 10.28
C PRO A 60 -1.09 41.66 9.89
N ALA A 61 -0.39 42.34 8.99
CA ALA A 61 1.01 42.72 9.05
C ALA A 61 2.05 41.69 9.53
N SER A 62 2.78 41.18 8.52
CA SER A 62 4.25 41.09 8.44
C SER A 62 5.05 40.57 9.63
N ASP A 63 5.69 39.41 9.44
CA ASP A 63 7.15 39.41 9.34
C ASP A 63 7.62 38.33 8.37
N GLY A 64 8.64 38.69 7.59
CA GLY A 64 9.01 38.04 6.35
C GLY A 64 9.63 36.65 6.50
N PHE A 65 9.11 35.70 5.72
CA PHE A 65 9.91 34.63 5.16
C PHE A 65 9.32 34.21 3.81
N GLU A 66 10.02 34.54 2.72
CA GLU A 66 9.68 34.08 1.37
C GLU A 66 9.85 32.56 1.28
N ALA A 67 8.80 31.85 0.85
CA ALA A 67 8.93 30.51 0.27
C ALA A 67 7.83 30.28 -0.79
N PRO A 68 8.16 30.10 -2.08
CA PRO A 68 7.19 30.01 -3.16
C PRO A 68 6.59 28.58 -3.34
N PHE A 69 6.52 27.76 -2.29
CA PHE A 69 6.28 26.31 -2.45
C PHE A 69 5.12 25.73 -1.63
N ALA A 70 4.17 26.54 -1.16
CA ALA A 70 3.06 26.04 -0.34
C ALA A 70 1.84 25.58 -1.15
N ALA A 71 1.52 26.22 -2.27
CA ALA A 71 0.26 25.94 -3.00
C ALA A 71 0.30 24.64 -3.84
N ALA A 72 1.47 24.26 -4.37
CA ALA A 72 1.63 23.03 -5.17
C ALA A 72 1.66 21.75 -4.32
N ALA A 73 2.02 21.85 -3.03
CA ALA A 73 2.18 20.69 -2.16
C ALA A 73 0.83 20.09 -1.70
N VAL A 74 -0.23 20.90 -1.63
CA VAL A 74 -1.53 20.47 -1.09
C VAL A 74 -2.33 19.63 -2.09
N SER A 75 -2.09 19.80 -3.39
CA SER A 75 -2.80 19.06 -4.45
C SER A 75 -2.18 17.68 -4.75
N ALA A 76 -0.89 17.51 -4.47
CA ALA A 76 -0.14 16.29 -4.80
C ALA A 76 -0.47 15.08 -3.91
N PHE A 77 -1.16 15.27 -2.78
CA PHE A 77 -1.55 14.18 -1.86
C PHE A 77 -2.94 13.60 -2.15
N SER A 78 -3.65 14.10 -3.16
CA SER A 78 -5.04 13.70 -3.46
C SER A 78 -5.18 12.46 -4.35
N LYS A 79 -4.19 11.57 -4.34
CA LYS A 79 -4.34 10.24 -4.92
C LYS A 79 -3.93 9.21 -3.90
N THR A 80 -4.88 8.78 -3.06
CA THR A 80 -4.75 7.52 -2.33
C THR A 80 -4.75 6.40 -3.36
N GLU A 81 -3.61 6.20 -4.02
CA GLU A 81 -3.39 4.98 -4.79
C GLU A 81 -3.47 3.84 -3.78
N LYS A 82 -4.50 2.99 -3.92
CA LYS A 82 -4.67 1.79 -3.12
C LYS A 82 -3.36 1.03 -3.15
N ILE A 83 -2.69 0.96 -2.00
CA ILE A 83 -1.37 0.33 -1.90
C ILE A 83 -1.60 -1.18 -2.04
N ASN A 84 -1.48 -1.68 -3.26
CA ASN A 84 -1.60 -3.09 -3.58
C ASN A 84 -0.28 -3.79 -3.26
N ARG A 85 -0.30 -4.91 -2.51
CA ARG A 85 0.89 -5.71 -2.21
C ARG A 85 1.54 -6.34 -3.46
N HIS A 86 0.83 -6.37 -4.59
CA HIS A 86 1.33 -6.92 -5.84
C HIS A 86 2.48 -6.08 -6.40
N ILE A 87 3.64 -6.71 -6.55
CA ILE A 87 4.84 -6.09 -7.11
C ILE A 87 4.72 -6.12 -8.64
N PRO A 88 4.82 -4.98 -9.34
CA PRO A 88 4.77 -4.93 -10.80
C PRO A 88 5.85 -5.81 -11.45
N GLU A 89 5.51 -6.45 -12.57
CA GLU A 89 6.43 -7.36 -13.28
C GLU A 89 7.70 -6.66 -13.79
N ARG A 90 7.60 -5.37 -14.15
CA ARG A 90 8.76 -4.56 -14.53
C ARG A 90 9.76 -4.45 -13.37
N THR A 91 9.26 -4.14 -12.17
CA THR A 91 10.05 -4.04 -10.95
C THR A 91 10.72 -5.37 -10.61
N LYS A 92 9.99 -6.50 -10.70
CA LYS A 92 10.58 -7.82 -10.45
C LYS A 92 11.75 -8.09 -11.39
N ARG A 93 11.57 -7.87 -12.70
CA ARG A 93 12.63 -8.08 -13.70
C ARG A 93 13.85 -7.20 -13.44
N GLU A 94 13.64 -5.95 -13.06
CA GLU A 94 14.72 -5.03 -12.70
C GLU A 94 15.54 -5.54 -11.51
N VAL A 95 14.87 -5.94 -10.44
CA VAL A 95 15.53 -6.51 -9.25
C VAL A 95 16.26 -7.82 -9.61
N TRP A 96 15.64 -8.69 -10.42
CA TRP A 96 16.27 -9.93 -10.85
C TRP A 96 17.52 -9.73 -11.69
N ALA A 97 17.50 -8.75 -12.60
CA ALA A 97 18.66 -8.38 -13.41
C ALA A 97 19.76 -7.75 -12.55
N ARG A 98 19.41 -6.83 -11.65
CA ARG A 98 20.35 -6.17 -10.73
C ARG A 98 21.05 -7.17 -9.81
N ASP A 99 20.30 -8.11 -9.25
CA ASP A 99 20.81 -9.08 -8.27
C ASP A 99 21.37 -10.34 -8.94
N GLY A 100 21.33 -10.44 -10.28
CA GLY A 100 21.87 -11.57 -11.03
C GLY A 100 21.24 -12.92 -10.67
N GLY A 101 20.00 -12.93 -10.18
CA GLY A 101 19.34 -14.13 -9.66
C GLY A 101 20.01 -14.74 -8.42
N CYS A 102 20.83 -13.96 -7.69
CA CYS A 102 21.61 -14.42 -6.55
C CYS A 102 21.08 -13.82 -5.24
N CYS A 103 21.29 -14.53 -4.14
CA CYS A 103 20.94 -14.06 -2.81
C CYS A 103 21.83 -12.89 -2.37
N GLN A 104 21.21 -11.76 -2.05
CA GLN A 104 21.87 -10.53 -1.62
C GLN A 104 21.97 -10.38 -0.09
N TYR A 105 21.66 -11.43 0.67
CA TYR A 105 21.84 -11.42 2.12
C TYR A 105 23.31 -11.16 2.46
N ARG A 106 23.56 -10.16 3.32
CA ARG A 106 24.86 -9.90 3.92
C ARG A 106 24.90 -10.48 5.31
N ASP A 107 25.90 -11.33 5.54
CA ASP A 107 26.22 -11.84 6.84
C ASP A 107 26.71 -10.72 7.77
N LEU A 108 26.18 -10.67 9.01
CA LEU A 108 26.46 -9.58 9.95
C LEU A 108 27.85 -9.69 10.59
N GLU A 109 28.40 -10.90 10.70
CA GLU A 109 29.69 -11.13 11.35
C GLU A 109 30.84 -10.98 10.35
N THR A 110 30.68 -11.54 9.16
CA THR A 110 31.72 -11.62 8.12
C THR A 110 31.56 -10.57 7.02
N GLY A 111 30.39 -9.93 6.90
CA GLY A 111 30.08 -8.94 5.85
C GLY A 111 29.90 -9.53 4.44
N ARG A 112 30.07 -10.84 4.28
CA ARG A 112 30.01 -11.52 2.98
C ARG A 112 28.58 -11.63 2.47
N VAL A 113 28.44 -11.56 1.15
CA VAL A 113 27.15 -11.78 0.47
C VAL A 113 26.98 -13.28 0.23
N CYS A 114 25.76 -13.80 0.42
CA CYS A 114 25.48 -15.23 0.28
C CYS A 114 25.62 -15.75 -1.16
N GLU A 115 25.19 -14.97 -2.16
CA GLU A 115 25.27 -15.28 -3.61
C GLU A 115 24.58 -16.56 -4.08
N SER A 116 23.94 -17.32 -3.19
CA SER A 116 23.23 -18.55 -3.54
C SER A 116 22.12 -18.28 -4.55
N ARG A 117 22.05 -19.14 -5.59
CA ARG A 117 21.02 -19.13 -6.63
C ARG A 117 19.87 -20.11 -6.35
N ARG A 118 19.89 -20.80 -5.21
CA ARG A 118 18.91 -21.85 -4.90
C ARG A 118 17.66 -21.27 -4.25
N TRP A 119 16.50 -21.57 -4.83
CA TRP A 119 15.17 -21.16 -4.33
C TRP A 119 15.11 -19.68 -3.96
N VAL A 120 15.56 -18.84 -4.89
CA VAL A 120 15.62 -17.40 -4.69
C VAL A 120 14.22 -16.79 -4.77
N GLN A 121 13.93 -15.91 -3.83
CA GLN A 121 12.65 -15.25 -3.63
C GLN A 121 12.89 -13.74 -3.50
N LEU A 122 11.90 -12.96 -3.89
CA LEU A 122 11.92 -11.51 -3.77
C LEU A 122 11.46 -11.13 -2.35
N ASP A 123 12.26 -10.32 -1.65
CA ASP A 123 12.03 -9.84 -0.28
C ASP A 123 12.01 -8.31 -0.26
N HIS A 124 11.10 -7.76 0.52
CA HIS A 124 11.10 -6.33 0.86
C HIS A 124 12.10 -6.08 1.99
N ILE A 125 13.02 -5.13 1.83
CA ILE A 125 13.99 -4.72 2.86
C ILE A 125 13.25 -4.10 4.05
N ILE A 126 12.43 -3.09 3.77
CA ILE A 126 11.39 -2.59 4.68
C ILE A 126 10.11 -3.31 4.33
N GLU A 127 9.54 -4.05 5.28
CA GLU A 127 8.33 -4.85 5.06
C GLU A 127 7.19 -3.98 4.52
N PHE A 128 6.42 -4.52 3.58
CA PHE A 128 5.23 -3.86 3.05
C PHE A 128 4.25 -3.44 4.16
N SER A 129 4.06 -4.27 5.19
CA SER A 129 3.20 -3.98 6.35
C SER A 129 3.69 -2.82 7.21
N LEU A 130 4.95 -2.39 7.04
CA LEU A 130 5.55 -1.25 7.73
C LEU A 130 5.70 -0.03 6.79
N GLY A 131 4.94 0.00 5.69
CA GLY A 131 5.01 1.09 4.71
C GLY A 131 6.14 0.95 3.69
N GLY A 132 6.76 -0.24 3.57
CA GLY A 132 7.76 -0.49 2.55
C GLY A 132 7.20 -0.39 1.13
N THR A 133 7.87 0.38 0.27
CA THR A 133 7.45 0.60 -1.11
C THR A 133 7.83 -0.57 -2.03
N HIS A 134 7.29 -0.56 -3.25
CA HIS A 134 7.69 -1.48 -4.32
C HIS A 134 8.85 -0.93 -5.16
N ASP A 135 9.56 0.10 -4.69
CA ASP A 135 10.73 0.58 -5.40
C ASP A 135 11.78 -0.53 -5.46
N PRO A 136 12.47 -0.69 -6.60
CA PRO A 136 13.57 -1.65 -6.72
C PRO A 136 14.62 -1.51 -5.61
N SER A 137 14.84 -0.30 -5.10
CA SER A 137 15.75 -0.03 -3.97
C SER A 137 15.29 -0.64 -2.65
N ASN A 138 13.99 -0.83 -2.44
CA ASN A 138 13.43 -1.49 -1.25
C ASN A 138 13.24 -3.01 -1.45
N LEU A 139 13.57 -3.54 -2.62
CA LEU A 139 13.44 -4.96 -2.94
C LEU A 139 14.81 -5.60 -3.10
N ARG A 140 14.91 -6.89 -2.76
CA ARG A 140 16.13 -7.70 -2.95
C ARG A 140 15.79 -9.15 -3.18
N LEU A 141 16.75 -9.89 -3.72
CA LEU A 141 16.67 -11.35 -3.80
C LEU A 141 17.29 -12.04 -2.59
N LEU A 142 16.58 -13.03 -2.02
CA LEU A 142 17.05 -13.89 -0.94
C LEU A 142 16.84 -15.37 -1.29
N CYS A 143 17.80 -16.24 -0.96
CA CYS A 143 17.55 -17.68 -1.02
C CYS A 143 16.52 -18.09 0.05
N GLY A 144 15.83 -19.21 -0.16
CA GLY A 144 14.77 -19.65 0.77
C GLY A 144 15.23 -19.80 2.23
N ALA A 145 16.50 -20.15 2.47
CA ALA A 145 17.07 -20.21 3.82
C ALA A 145 17.17 -18.82 4.47
N HIS A 146 17.77 -17.85 3.77
CA HIS A 146 17.89 -16.49 4.28
C HIS A 146 16.55 -15.76 4.34
N ASN A 147 15.62 -16.02 3.42
CA ASN A 147 14.29 -15.44 3.48
C ASN A 147 13.55 -15.85 4.77
N ARG A 148 13.56 -17.14 5.10
CA ARG A 148 12.98 -17.65 6.37
C ARG A 148 13.69 -17.10 7.60
N SER A 149 15.03 -17.02 7.57
CA SER A 149 15.82 -16.47 8.66
C SER A 149 15.46 -15.00 8.92
N VAL A 150 15.42 -14.16 7.87
CA VAL A 150 15.03 -12.76 7.96
C VAL A 150 13.60 -12.60 8.49
N TYR A 151 12.66 -13.40 7.98
CA TYR A 151 11.28 -13.38 8.48
C TYR A 151 11.19 -13.75 9.96
N ALA A 152 11.87 -14.82 10.39
CA ALA A 152 11.90 -15.23 11.80
C ALA A 152 12.52 -14.15 12.70
N SER A 153 13.59 -13.49 12.26
CA SER A 153 14.20 -12.37 12.99
C SER A 153 13.27 -11.17 13.09
N ARG A 154 12.55 -10.80 12.01
CA ARG A 154 11.56 -9.71 12.02
C ARG A 154 10.39 -10.02 12.96
N PHE A 155 9.86 -11.23 12.88
CA PHE A 155 8.78 -11.69 13.73
C PHE A 155 9.18 -11.66 15.21
N ARG A 156 10.37 -12.17 15.54
CA ARG A 156 10.91 -12.13 16.91
C ARG A 156 11.04 -10.70 17.43
N LYS A 157 11.66 -9.80 16.65
CA LYS A 157 11.78 -8.38 17.03
C LYS A 157 10.42 -7.74 17.30
N ARG A 158 9.40 -8.09 16.51
CA ARG A 158 8.04 -7.58 16.70
C ARG A 158 7.43 -8.11 18.00
N LEU A 159 7.54 -9.40 18.28
CA LEU A 159 7.07 -9.98 19.55
C LEU A 159 7.75 -9.35 20.77
N GLU A 160 9.05 -9.08 20.67
CA GLU A 160 9.83 -8.40 21.72
C GLU A 160 9.35 -6.94 21.92
N ALA A 161 8.98 -6.25 20.84
CA ALA A 161 8.45 -4.89 20.89
C ALA A 161 6.97 -4.81 21.31
N THR A 162 6.18 -5.87 21.11
CA THR A 162 4.77 -5.93 21.50
C THR A 162 4.62 -6.15 23.01
N PRO A 163 3.82 -5.31 23.72
CA PRO A 163 3.49 -5.52 25.12
C PRO A 163 2.97 -6.93 25.40
N PRO A 164 3.33 -7.58 26.53
CA PRO A 164 2.96 -8.97 26.80
C PRO A 164 1.46 -9.27 26.70
N ASP A 165 0.62 -8.31 27.09
CA ASP A 165 -0.84 -8.36 27.05
C ASP A 165 -1.42 -8.33 25.62
N GLN A 166 -0.62 -7.95 24.62
CA GLN A 166 -1.03 -7.80 23.22
C GLN A 166 -0.39 -8.83 22.28
N ARG A 167 0.39 -9.78 22.81
CA ARG A 167 1.00 -10.85 22.02
C ARG A 167 -0.04 -11.92 21.70
N LEU A 168 -0.60 -11.88 20.50
CA LEU A 168 -1.39 -13.00 19.97
C LEU A 168 -0.45 -14.19 19.73
N LEU A 169 -0.69 -15.30 20.42
CA LEU A 169 -0.04 -16.58 20.12
C LEU A 169 -0.45 -16.99 18.70
N PRO A 170 0.49 -17.36 17.81
CA PRO A 170 0.12 -17.83 16.48
C PRO A 170 -0.70 -19.10 16.61
N ASP A 171 -1.89 -19.12 16.03
CA ASP A 171 -2.67 -20.34 15.87
C ASP A 171 -1.86 -21.33 15.02
N HIS A 172 -1.48 -22.45 15.66
CA HIS A 172 -0.89 -23.58 14.97
C HIS A 172 -1.99 -24.28 14.16
N HIS A 173 -2.14 -23.89 12.90
CA HIS A 173 -2.90 -24.62 11.89
C HIS A 173 -1.96 -25.46 11.02
#